data_AF-A0A819D9M7-F1
#
_entry.id   AF-A0A819D9M7-F1
#
_cell.length_a   1.000
_cell.length_b   1.000
_cell.length_c   1.000
_cell.angle_alpha   90.00
_cell.angle_beta   90.00
_cell.angle_gamma   90.00
#
_symmetry.space_group_name_H-M   'P 1'
#
loop_
_entity.id
_entity.type
_entity.pdbx_description
1 polymer ?
#
loop_
_entity_poly.entity_id
_entity_poly.type
_entity_poly.pdbx_seq_one_letter_code
_entity_poly.pdbx_strand_id
1 'polypeptide(L)'
;MATSDGEHSTLLSLRDCIYFANGNCVFKKKCHYRHCESAMKQLEECSNWPDSCRNKNCPYRHTKKPSKNQRSPLQEKGFVGFFWDIENVPIPKGQKPFDIVQRIRKKLVIEPSLQEAAFSCFCNIYSISQDNQQSLHHANVRIIH
;
A
#
# COMPACT_ATOMS: atom_id res chain seq x y z
N MET A 1 8.69 -13.41 36.21
CA MET A 1 9.46 -12.41 35.45
C MET A 1 9.61 -12.94 34.03
N ALA A 2 8.67 -12.62 33.14
CA ALA A 2 8.72 -13.04 31.74
C ALA A 2 9.43 -11.94 30.92
N THR A 3 10.44 -12.37 30.18
CA THR A 3 11.38 -11.55 29.42
C THR A 3 10.69 -10.74 28.32
N SER A 4 10.80 -9.41 28.38
CA SER A 4 10.33 -8.44 27.38
C SER A 4 10.90 -8.66 25.97
N ASP A 5 11.98 -9.45 25.84
CA ASP A 5 12.69 -9.67 24.57
C ASP A 5 12.03 -10.72 23.66
N GLY A 6 11.22 -11.63 24.21
CA GLY A 6 10.54 -12.69 23.45
C GLY A 6 9.33 -12.19 22.64
N GLU A 7 8.53 -11.30 23.22
CA GLU A 7 7.34 -10.74 22.58
C GLU A 7 7.69 -9.85 21.38
N HIS A 8 8.77 -9.06 21.48
CA HIS A 8 9.20 -8.16 20.43
C HIS A 8 9.65 -8.91 19.15
N SER A 9 10.33 -10.06 19.31
CA SER A 9 10.74 -10.93 18.20
C SER A 9 9.54 -11.60 17.50
N THR A 10 8.55 -12.06 18.26
CA THR A 10 7.34 -12.67 17.68
C THR A 10 6.47 -11.69 16.89
N LEU A 11 6.34 -10.45 17.34
CA LEU A 11 5.57 -9.42 16.64
C LEU A 11 6.21 -9.01 15.30
N LEU A 12 7.55 -9.01 15.19
CA LEU A 12 8.23 -8.73 13.93
C LEU A 12 7.86 -9.76 12.85
N SER A 13 7.81 -11.05 13.21
CA SER A 13 7.46 -12.15 12.29
C SER A 13 6.00 -12.13 11.81
N LEU A 14 5.16 -11.33 12.49
CA LEU A 14 3.75 -11.13 12.16
C LEU A 14 3.47 -9.78 11.49
N ARG A 15 4.42 -8.84 11.52
CA ARG A 15 4.33 -7.54 10.87
C ARG A 15 4.73 -7.65 9.40
N ASP A 16 3.97 -7.00 8.52
CA ASP A 16 4.22 -7.06 7.08
C ASP A 16 5.57 -6.44 6.71
N CYS A 17 6.31 -7.15 5.86
CA CYS A 17 7.56 -6.67 5.30
C CYS A 17 7.29 -5.56 4.26
N ILE A 18 7.81 -4.36 4.52
CA ILE A 18 7.70 -3.21 3.62
C ILE A 18 8.34 -3.51 2.26
N TYR A 19 9.52 -4.13 2.25
CA TYR A 19 10.21 -4.47 1.01
C TYR A 19 9.47 -5.53 0.20
N PHE A 20 8.82 -6.49 0.86
CA PHE A 20 8.02 -7.50 0.15
C PHE A 20 6.77 -6.89 -0.43
N ALA A 21 6.10 -6.02 0.33
CA ALA A 21 4.93 -5.27 -0.13
C ALA A 21 5.23 -4.43 -1.38
N ASN A 22 6.46 -3.93 -1.49
CA ASN A 22 6.95 -3.17 -2.64
C ASN A 22 7.58 -4.04 -3.75
N GLY A 23 7.61 -5.37 -3.61
CA GLY A 23 8.19 -6.29 -4.59
C GLY A 23 9.71 -6.42 -4.58
N ASN A 24 10.40 -5.83 -3.59
CA ASN A 24 11.86 -5.67 -3.56
C ASN A 24 12.55 -6.44 -2.40
N CYS A 25 11.86 -7.34 -1.69
CA CYS A 25 12.48 -8.08 -0.59
C CYS A 25 13.46 -9.15 -1.09
N VAL A 26 14.74 -8.95 -0.82
CA VAL A 26 15.83 -9.89 -1.18
C VAL A 26 15.92 -11.11 -0.25
N PHE A 27 15.40 -11.01 0.97
CA PHE A 27 15.60 -12.03 2.01
C PHE A 27 14.64 -13.22 1.89
N LYS A 28 13.55 -13.11 1.10
CA LYS A 28 12.57 -14.18 0.85
C LYS A 28 12.21 -14.95 2.14
N LYS A 29 12.58 -16.23 2.26
CA LYS A 29 12.29 -17.10 3.41
C LYS A 29 13.07 -16.76 4.69
N LYS A 30 14.19 -16.03 4.57
CA LYS A 30 15.01 -15.58 5.71
C LYS A 30 14.56 -14.22 6.26
N CYS A 31 13.52 -13.60 5.68
CA CYS A 31 13.03 -12.34 6.19
C CYS A 31 12.42 -12.52 7.58
N HIS A 32 12.82 -11.66 8.52
CA HIS A 32 12.23 -11.62 9.87
C HIS A 32 10.81 -11.05 9.90
N TYR A 33 10.37 -10.47 8.80
CA TYR A 33 9.03 -9.91 8.65
C TYR A 33 8.13 -10.84 7.86
N ARG A 34 6.83 -10.62 8.00
CA ARG A 34 5.79 -11.40 7.36
C ARG A 34 5.70 -11.11 5.86
N HIS A 35 5.70 -12.16 5.06
CA HIS A 35 5.39 -12.14 3.62
C HIS A 35 4.07 -12.87 3.38
N CYS A 36 2.95 -12.14 3.33
CA CYS A 36 1.63 -12.73 3.07
C CYS A 36 1.04 -12.18 1.77
N GLU A 37 0.95 -13.03 0.74
CA GLU A 37 0.46 -12.62 -0.58
C GLU A 37 -0.98 -12.12 -0.54
N SER A 38 -1.86 -12.76 0.23
CA SER A 38 -3.26 -12.34 0.38
C SER A 38 -3.37 -10.92 0.93
N ALA A 39 -2.57 -10.59 1.95
CA ALA A 39 -2.48 -9.24 2.49
C ALA A 39 -1.90 -8.24 1.48
N MET A 40 -0.99 -8.67 0.60
CA MET A 40 -0.47 -7.80 -0.45
C MET A 40 -1.45 -7.56 -1.60
N LYS A 41 -2.52 -8.35 -1.73
CA LYS A 41 -3.54 -8.15 -2.78
C LYS A 41 -4.51 -7.02 -2.45
N GLN A 42 -4.69 -6.69 -1.17
CA GLN A 42 -5.67 -5.71 -0.69
C GLN A 42 -5.04 -4.52 0.07
N LEU A 43 -5.88 -3.57 0.48
CA LEU A 43 -5.48 -2.35 1.20
C LEU A 43 -5.94 -2.30 2.66
N GLU A 44 -6.80 -3.21 3.11
CA GLU A 44 -7.41 -3.08 4.44
C GLU A 44 -6.46 -3.56 5.55
N GLU A 45 -6.43 -2.79 6.64
CA GLU A 45 -5.70 -3.13 7.85
C GLU A 45 -6.48 -4.13 8.71
N CYS A 46 -5.77 -5.05 9.35
CA CYS A 46 -6.40 -6.01 10.25
C CYS A 46 -6.91 -5.29 11.50
N SER A 47 -8.22 -5.37 11.77
CA SER A 47 -8.84 -4.75 12.95
C SER A 47 -8.28 -5.26 14.27
N ASN A 48 -7.77 -6.50 14.29
CA ASN A 48 -7.19 -7.17 15.46
C ASN A 48 -5.68 -6.92 15.61
N TRP A 49 -5.05 -6.21 14.68
CA TRP A 49 -3.61 -5.96 14.70
C TRP A 49 -3.26 -4.61 15.37
N PRO A 50 -2.16 -4.52 16.16
CA PRO A 50 -1.26 -5.58 16.61
C PRO A 50 -1.70 -6.25 17.91
N ASP A 51 -2.87 -5.88 18.43
CA ASP A 51 -3.26 -6.13 19.81
C ASP A 51 -3.47 -7.64 20.07
N SER A 52 -4.24 -8.32 19.22
CA SER A 52 -4.60 -9.75 19.41
C SER A 52 -4.32 -10.65 18.21
N CYS A 53 -4.12 -10.11 17.00
CA CYS A 53 -3.87 -10.94 15.83
C CYS A 53 -2.49 -11.60 15.88
N ARG A 54 -2.47 -12.94 15.86
CA ARG A 54 -1.24 -13.76 15.78
C ARG A 54 -1.21 -14.69 14.55
N ASN A 55 -2.15 -14.52 13.62
CA ASN A 55 -2.21 -15.33 12.41
C ASN A 55 -1.20 -14.83 11.36
N LYS A 56 -0.14 -15.62 11.12
CA LYS A 56 0.87 -15.32 10.09
C LYS A 56 0.31 -15.33 8.66
N ASN A 57 -0.85 -15.96 8.44
CA ASN A 57 -1.54 -16.01 7.14
C ASN A 57 -2.81 -15.14 7.11
N CYS A 58 -2.98 -14.20 8.05
CA CYS A 58 -4.09 -13.25 8.06
C CYS A 58 -4.29 -12.56 6.69
N PRO A 59 -5.48 -12.56 6.07
CA PRO A 59 -5.62 -11.95 4.75
C PRO A 59 -5.44 -10.42 4.78
N TYR A 60 -5.41 -9.77 5.94
CA TYR A 60 -5.35 -8.32 6.12
C TYR A 60 -3.95 -7.79 6.45
N ARG A 61 -3.75 -6.48 6.29
CA ARG A 61 -2.46 -5.80 6.47
C ARG A 61 -2.09 -5.67 7.95
N HIS A 62 -0.85 -5.97 8.27
CA HIS A 62 -0.23 -5.81 9.59
C HIS A 62 0.87 -4.74 9.53
N THR A 63 0.49 -3.47 9.46
CA THR A 63 1.40 -2.32 9.33
C THR A 63 2.02 -1.91 10.67
N LYS A 64 3.06 -1.06 10.66
CA LYS A 64 3.59 -0.49 11.91
C LYS A 64 2.59 0.56 12.41
N LYS A 65 1.94 0.35 13.56
CA LYS A 65 1.18 1.45 14.20
C LYS A 65 2.16 2.59 14.52
N PRO A 66 1.82 3.85 14.22
CA PRO A 66 2.60 4.99 14.69
C PRO A 66 2.59 5.01 16.22
N SER A 67 3.77 5.04 16.86
CA SER A 67 3.89 5.02 18.31
C SER A 67 3.29 6.30 18.91
N LYS A 68 2.33 6.18 19.83
CA LYS A 68 1.71 7.33 20.52
C LYS A 68 2.71 8.13 21.40
N ASN A 69 3.88 7.58 21.70
CA ASN A 69 4.88 8.18 22.61
C ASN A 69 5.97 9.05 21.95
N GLN A 70 5.86 9.35 20.66
CA GLN A 70 6.70 10.37 19.99
C GLN A 70 5.85 11.34 19.17
N ARG A 71 4.78 11.86 19.78
CA ARG A 71 4.10 13.03 19.22
C ARG A 71 4.87 14.27 19.68
N SER A 72 5.86 14.68 18.89
CA SER A 72 6.11 16.11 18.78
C SER A 72 4.80 16.76 18.26
N PRO A 73 4.44 17.98 18.69
CA PRO A 73 3.17 18.63 18.29
C PRO A 73 3.02 18.91 16.78
N LEU A 74 3.99 18.50 15.96
CA LEU A 74 4.12 18.83 14.54
C LEU A 74 4.31 17.59 13.66
N GLN A 75 3.64 16.47 13.97
CA GLN A 75 3.57 15.37 13.00
C GLN A 75 2.59 15.77 11.89
N GLU A 76 3.06 16.65 11.00
CA GLU A 76 2.30 17.09 9.83
C GLU A 76 1.99 15.87 8.96
N LYS A 77 0.70 15.63 8.71
CA LYS A 77 0.29 14.71 7.66
C LYS A 77 0.73 15.32 6.34
N GLY A 78 1.61 14.62 5.63
CA GLY A 78 2.01 15.00 4.28
C GLY A 78 0.89 14.68 3.30
N PHE A 79 0.74 15.50 2.27
CA PHE A 79 -0.18 15.24 1.18
C PHE A 79 0.59 14.81 -0.07
N VAL A 80 0.09 13.79 -0.76
CA VAL A 80 0.65 13.31 -2.02
C VAL A 80 -0.38 13.45 -3.13
N GLY A 81 0.01 14.10 -4.22
CA GLY A 81 -0.69 14.07 -5.49
C GLY A 81 0.00 13.12 -6.46
N PHE A 82 -0.75 12.24 -7.12
CA PHE A 82 -0.25 11.44 -8.22
C PHE A 82 -0.67 12.07 -9.55
N PHE A 83 0.29 12.21 -10.45
CA PHE A 83 0.06 12.62 -11.83
C PHE A 83 0.63 11.55 -12.75
N TRP A 84 -0.24 10.95 -13.56
CA TRP A 84 0.13 9.91 -14.52
C TRP A 84 -0.05 10.40 -15.95
N ASP A 85 1.05 10.69 -16.61
CA ASP A 85 1.06 10.96 -18.05
C ASP A 85 0.96 9.63 -18.82
N ILE A 86 -0.23 9.30 -19.32
CA ILE A 86 -0.46 8.04 -20.03
C ILE A 86 0.12 8.09 -21.44
N GLU A 87 0.31 9.27 -22.03
CA GLU A 87 0.89 9.39 -23.38
C GLU A 87 2.37 9.00 -23.38
N ASN A 88 3.10 9.40 -22.34
CA ASN A 88 4.51 9.03 -22.18
C ASN A 88 4.71 7.71 -21.42
N VAL A 89 3.81 7.36 -20.49
CA VAL A 89 3.87 6.12 -19.70
C VAL A 89 2.57 5.35 -19.90
N PRO A 90 2.39 4.64 -21.03
CA PRO A 90 1.11 4.03 -21.38
C PRO A 90 0.72 2.86 -20.49
N ILE A 91 -0.57 2.53 -20.50
CA ILE A 91 -1.11 1.34 -19.84
C ILE A 91 -0.47 0.09 -20.52
N PRO A 92 0.25 -0.77 -19.78
CA PRO A 92 0.83 -1.97 -20.36
C PRO A 92 -0.24 -2.90 -20.93
N LYS A 93 0.07 -3.58 -22.04
CA LYS A 93 -0.86 -4.52 -22.68
C LYS A 93 -1.34 -5.58 -21.69
N GLY A 94 -2.65 -5.82 -21.68
CA GLY A 94 -3.30 -6.81 -20.82
C GLY A 94 -3.47 -6.39 -19.34
N GLN A 95 -3.03 -5.19 -18.95
CA GLN A 95 -3.26 -4.67 -17.60
C GLN A 95 -4.42 -3.67 -17.57
N LYS A 96 -5.15 -3.66 -16.45
CA LYS A 96 -6.23 -2.70 -16.21
C LYS A 96 -5.71 -1.49 -15.43
N PRO A 97 -6.10 -0.26 -15.80
CA PRO A 97 -5.76 0.97 -15.05
C PRO A 97 -6.06 0.88 -13.56
N PHE A 98 -7.21 0.30 -13.20
CA PHE A 98 -7.58 0.08 -11.80
C PHE A 98 -6.49 -0.65 -11.00
N ASP A 99 -5.98 -1.76 -11.52
CA ASP A 99 -4.96 -2.56 -10.82
C ASP A 99 -3.61 -1.83 -10.70
N ILE A 100 -3.29 -0.97 -11.68
CA ILE A 100 -2.11 -0.09 -11.62
C ILE A 100 -2.29 0.93 -10.48
N VAL A 101 -3.42 1.63 -10.46
CA VAL A 101 -3.74 2.64 -9.44
C VAL A 101 -3.75 2.03 -8.03
N GLN A 102 -4.40 0.86 -7.85
CA GLN A 102 -4.40 0.17 -6.55
C GLN A 102 -2.99 -0.22 -6.10
N ARG A 103 -2.11 -0.64 -7.02
CA ARG A 103 -0.70 -0.93 -6.69
C ARG A 103 0.09 0.31 -6.29
N ILE A 104 -0.18 1.47 -6.91
CA ILE A 104 0.42 2.74 -6.51
C ILE A 104 -0.05 3.09 -5.08
N ARG A 105 -1.35 3.00 -4.81
CA ARG A 105 -1.94 3.27 -3.48
C ARG A 105 -1.46 2.32 -2.38
N LYS A 106 -1.07 1.08 -2.70
CA LYS A 106 -0.43 0.17 -1.71
C LYS A 106 0.80 0.78 -1.05
N LYS A 107 1.50 1.70 -1.72
CA LYS A 107 2.64 2.43 -1.13
C LYS A 107 2.21 3.39 -0.02
N LEU A 108 1.03 4.01 -0.12
CA LEU A 108 0.51 4.91 0.91
C LEU A 108 0.11 4.17 2.19
N VAL A 109 -0.40 2.94 2.09
CA VAL A 109 -0.70 2.09 3.28
C VAL A 109 0.55 1.81 4.11
N ILE A 110 1.73 1.86 3.50
CA ILE A 110 3.01 1.64 4.18
C ILE A 110 3.53 2.91 4.86
N GLU A 111 3.16 4.08 4.35
CA GLU A 111 3.58 5.41 4.83
C GLU A 111 2.38 6.14 5.45
N PRO A 112 1.95 5.78 6.68
CA PRO A 112 0.70 6.26 7.28
C PRO A 112 0.66 7.77 7.56
N SER A 113 1.80 8.47 7.45
CA SER A 113 1.88 9.92 7.53
C SER A 113 1.49 10.62 6.22
N LEU A 114 1.37 9.90 5.10
CA LEU A 114 0.99 10.43 3.81
C LEU A 114 -0.49 10.17 3.51
N GLN A 115 -1.18 11.20 3.06
CA GLN A 115 -2.56 11.13 2.59
C GLN A 115 -2.63 11.49 1.11
N GLU A 116 -3.35 10.68 0.32
CA GLU A 116 -3.65 11.02 -1.08
C GLU A 116 -4.51 12.29 -1.11
N ALA A 117 -4.00 13.34 -1.76
CA ALA A 117 -4.74 14.57 -2.02
C ALA A 117 -5.43 14.53 -3.39
N ALA A 118 -4.78 13.92 -4.38
CA ALA A 118 -5.32 13.79 -5.73
C ALA A 118 -4.66 12.63 -6.48
N PHE A 119 -5.40 12.04 -7.41
CA PHE A 119 -4.86 11.18 -8.45
C PHE A 119 -5.44 11.64 -9.78
N SER A 120 -4.59 12.17 -10.65
CA SER A 120 -4.97 12.55 -12.02
C SER A 120 -4.11 11.84 -13.05
N CYS A 121 -4.66 11.73 -14.26
CA CYS A 121 -3.94 11.28 -15.43
C CYS A 121 -4.14 12.25 -16.59
N PHE A 122 -3.13 12.38 -17.43
CA PHE A 122 -3.19 13.14 -18.67
C PHE A 122 -3.23 12.20 -19.87
N CYS A 123 -4.22 12.39 -20.74
CA CYS A 123 -4.34 11.69 -22.00
C CYS A 123 -5.35 12.35 -22.93
N ASN A 124 -5.13 12.21 -24.24
CA ASN A 124 -6.22 12.32 -25.19
C ASN A 124 -7.31 11.26 -24.91
N ILE A 125 -8.50 11.66 -24.46
CA ILE A 125 -9.59 10.72 -24.13
C ILE A 125 -10.01 9.86 -25.32
N TYR A 126 -9.84 10.38 -26.55
CA TYR A 126 -10.18 9.65 -27.77
C TYR A 126 -9.16 8.55 -28.13
N SER A 127 -7.94 8.61 -27.58
CA SER A 127 -6.89 7.59 -27.83
C SER A 127 -6.99 6.39 -26.87
N ILE A 128 -7.79 6.49 -25.80
CA ILE A 128 -7.97 5.44 -24.80
C ILE A 128 -9.31 4.72 -25.02
N SER A 129 -9.27 3.38 -25.01
CA SER A 129 -10.46 2.53 -25.09
C SER A 129 -11.47 2.83 -23.97
N GLN A 130 -12.78 2.72 -24.24
CA GLN A 130 -13.84 2.92 -23.25
C GLN A 130 -13.65 2.08 -21.97
N ASP A 131 -13.22 0.81 -22.09
CA ASP A 131 -12.93 -0.05 -20.94
C ASP A 131 -11.88 0.55 -19.99
N ASN A 132 -10.84 1.16 -20.56
CA ASN A 132 -9.77 1.80 -19.79
C ASN A 132 -10.25 3.12 -19.18
N GLN A 133 -11.09 3.89 -19.88
CA GLN A 133 -11.71 5.10 -19.33
C GLN A 133 -12.59 4.75 -18.12
N GLN A 134 -13.43 3.72 -18.24
CA GLN A 134 -14.27 3.24 -17.15
C GLN A 134 -13.42 2.68 -15.99
N SER A 135 -12.32 1.99 -16.30
CA SER A 135 -11.38 1.48 -15.29
C SER A 135 -10.70 2.60 -14.50
N LEU A 136 -10.30 3.70 -15.15
CA LEU A 136 -9.77 4.91 -14.50
C LEU A 136 -10.82 5.60 -13.62
N HIS A 137 -12.05 5.73 -14.13
CA HIS A 137 -13.17 6.30 -13.37
C HIS A 137 -13.48 5.47 -12.11
N HIS A 138 -13.60 4.14 -12.23
CA HIS A 138 -13.79 3.24 -11.09
C HIS A 138 -12.63 3.28 -10.09
N ALA A 139 -11.43 3.68 -10.54
CA ALA A 139 -10.28 3.88 -9.68
C ALA A 139 -10.25 5.27 -9.00
N ASN A 140 -11.28 6.10 -9.18
CA ASN A 140 -11.33 7.49 -8.72
C ASN A 140 -10.12 8.31 -9.22
N VAL A 141 -9.72 8.12 -10.49
CA VAL A 141 -8.68 8.92 -11.13
C VAL A 141 -9.33 9.99 -12.00
N ARG A 142 -8.92 11.25 -11.82
CA ARG A 142 -9.37 12.37 -12.67
C ARG A 142 -8.64 12.35 -14.00
N ILE A 143 -9.38 12.24 -15.10
CA ILE A 143 -8.84 12.38 -16.46
C ILE A 143 -8.71 13.87 -16.80
N ILE A 144 -7.53 14.28 -17.25
CA ILE A 144 -7.22 15.60 -17.79
C ILE A 144 -6.99 15.38 -19.28
N HIS A 145 -7.79 16.05 -20.12
CA HIS A 145 -7.71 15.99 -21.56
C HIS A 145 -6.78 17.08 -22.11
#